data_AF-B6JCS7-F1
#
_entry.id   AF-B6JCS7-F1
#
_cell.length_a   1.000
_cell.length_b   1.000
_cell.length_c   1.000
_cell.angle_alpha   90.00
_cell.angle_beta   90.00
_cell.angle_gamma   90.00
#
_symmetry.space_group_name_H-M   'P 1'
#
loop_
_entity.id
_entity.type
_entity.pdbx_description
1 polymer ?
#
loop_
_entity_poly.entity_id
_entity_poly.type
_entity_poly.pdbx_seq_one_letter_code
_entity_poly.pdbx_strand_id
1 'polypeptide(L)'
;MTEPAFFPETATSTAEPRLVVEPGVAARVAAIAEPVLEGLGYRLVRIKISGEAGCTVQIMAERPDGTMLIDDCEAVSKALSPVMDVADPIQRAYRLEISSPGIDRPLVRQSDFERYTGHLVKIEMAAPHEGRKRFRGTLQGIEDNLVRITRDDAKSHEGAQPADARLPLADIASAHLVLTDQLIAESMRRGRDAEREQLENAGVLPPPPPHAKKAREMRDKAGPRKEKTAKKPLPKNTKAHRLAADAKRRQTTSDPHQGE
;
A
#
# COMPACT_ATOMS: atom_id res chain seq x y z
N MET A 1 3.68 14.19 -37.41
CA MET A 1 4.66 14.05 -36.34
C MET A 1 3.87 13.82 -35.07
N THR A 2 3.83 12.58 -34.59
CA THR A 2 3.13 12.23 -33.35
C THR A 2 4.06 12.57 -32.20
N GLU A 3 3.71 13.60 -31.42
CA GLU A 3 4.43 13.94 -30.20
C GLU A 3 4.40 12.75 -29.23
N PRO A 4 5.53 12.41 -28.58
CA PRO A 4 5.55 11.37 -27.57
C PRO A 4 4.84 11.91 -26.32
N ALA A 5 3.87 11.14 -25.81
CA ALA A 5 3.23 11.41 -24.54
C ALA A 5 4.30 11.50 -23.44
N PHE A 6 4.45 12.69 -22.88
CA PHE A 6 5.30 12.97 -21.73
C PHE A 6 4.66 12.36 -20.49
N PHE A 7 5.13 11.17 -20.09
CA PHE A 7 4.82 10.61 -18.78
C PHE A 7 5.76 11.26 -17.77
N PRO A 8 5.26 11.98 -16.75
CA PRO A 8 6.14 12.62 -15.80
C PRO A 8 6.82 11.57 -14.92
N GLU A 9 8.15 11.63 -14.87
CA GLU A 9 9.07 10.75 -14.13
C GLU A 9 8.99 10.94 -12.59
N THR A 10 7.88 11.46 -12.08
CA THR A 10 7.76 12.03 -10.72
C THR A 10 7.61 11.00 -9.59
N ALA A 11 7.39 9.72 -9.87
CA ALA A 11 7.07 8.72 -8.84
C ALA A 11 8.25 8.31 -7.92
N THR A 12 9.46 8.79 -8.16
CA THR A 12 10.69 8.38 -7.46
C THR A 12 11.39 9.49 -6.68
N SER A 13 10.90 10.73 -6.75
CA SER A 13 11.54 11.84 -6.04
C SER A 13 11.21 11.83 -4.55
N THR A 14 12.23 12.04 -3.71
CA THR A 14 12.03 12.29 -2.27
C THR A 14 11.26 13.59 -2.00
N ALA A 15 11.28 14.53 -2.96
CA ALA A 15 10.74 15.89 -2.83
C ALA A 15 9.25 16.04 -3.18
N GLU A 16 8.52 14.95 -3.43
CA GLU A 16 7.08 15.06 -3.69
C GLU A 16 6.35 15.58 -2.43
N PRO A 17 5.54 16.65 -2.53
CA PRO A 17 4.91 17.29 -1.39
C PRO A 17 3.82 16.42 -0.77
N ARG A 18 3.71 16.47 0.56
CA ARG A 18 2.59 15.84 1.28
C ARG A 18 1.31 16.66 1.12
N LEU A 19 0.19 15.97 0.96
CA LEU A 19 -1.16 16.56 0.83
C LEU A 19 -1.59 17.29 2.10
N VAL A 20 -1.18 16.77 3.26
CA VAL A 20 -1.58 17.28 4.56
C VAL A 20 -0.34 17.43 5.44
N VAL A 21 -0.19 18.63 5.99
CA VAL A 21 0.89 18.98 6.92
C VAL A 21 0.29 19.08 8.32
N GLU A 22 0.97 18.48 9.30
CA GLU A 22 0.54 18.50 10.69
C GLU A 22 0.67 19.92 11.26
N PRO A 23 -0.25 20.37 12.13
CA PRO A 23 -0.17 21.69 12.73
C PRO A 23 0.76 21.73 13.96
N GLY A 24 1.11 22.95 14.39
CA GLY A 24 1.71 23.23 15.69
C GLY A 24 3.08 22.60 15.90
N VAL A 25 3.25 21.85 16.99
CA VAL A 25 4.55 21.26 17.36
C VAL A 25 4.99 20.21 16.33
N ALA A 26 4.06 19.40 15.82
CA ALA A 26 4.36 18.40 14.81
C ALA A 26 4.88 19.04 13.50
N ALA A 27 4.35 20.21 13.12
CA ALA A 27 4.86 21.00 11.99
C ALA A 27 6.34 21.38 12.17
N ARG A 28 6.72 21.80 13.39
CA ARG A 28 8.12 22.17 13.70
C ARG A 28 9.04 20.95 13.65
N VAL A 29 8.59 19.82 14.19
CA VAL A 29 9.35 18.56 14.08
C VAL A 29 9.49 18.15 12.61
N ALA A 30 8.45 18.34 11.78
CA ALA A 30 8.52 18.03 10.35
C ALA A 30 9.58 18.89 9.64
N ALA A 31 9.58 20.20 9.88
CA ALA A 31 10.55 21.12 9.30
C ALA A 31 12.01 20.79 9.65
N ILE A 32 12.24 20.12 10.79
CA ILE A 32 13.56 19.66 11.21
C ILE A 32 13.88 18.28 10.62
N ALA A 33 12.91 17.37 10.63
CA ALA A 33 13.11 15.98 10.24
C ALA A 33 13.16 15.77 8.73
N GLU A 34 12.36 16.49 7.94
CA GLU A 34 12.29 16.32 6.48
C GLU A 34 13.66 16.46 5.80
N PRO A 35 14.46 17.53 6.03
CA PRO A 35 15.77 17.66 5.37
C PRO A 35 16.74 16.53 5.72
N VAL A 36 16.71 16.04 6.97
CA VAL A 36 17.56 14.93 7.41
C VAL A 36 17.14 13.62 6.75
N LEU A 37 15.82 13.36 6.68
CA LEU A 37 15.27 12.18 6.01
C LEU A 37 15.59 12.19 4.52
N GLU A 38 15.41 13.33 3.85
CA GLU A 38 15.71 13.49 2.42
C GLU A 38 17.19 13.26 2.12
N GLY A 39 18.09 13.79 2.96
CA GLY A 39 19.53 13.56 2.82
C GLY A 39 19.95 12.09 2.95
N LEU A 40 19.14 11.27 3.64
CA LEU A 40 19.34 9.82 3.77
C LEU A 40 18.58 9.01 2.71
N GLY A 41 17.81 9.65 1.83
CA GLY A 41 17.00 8.99 0.81
C GLY A 41 15.66 8.47 1.31
N TYR A 42 15.15 8.99 2.43
CA TYR A 42 13.81 8.71 2.94
C TYR A 42 12.86 9.90 2.73
N ARG A 43 11.57 9.62 2.79
CA ARG A 43 10.46 10.56 2.78
C ARG A 43 9.75 10.51 4.11
N LEU A 44 9.40 11.67 4.65
CA LEU A 44 8.50 11.73 5.79
C LEU A 44 7.10 11.28 5.37
N VAL A 45 6.45 10.45 6.19
CA VAL A 45 5.06 10.00 5.99
C VAL A 45 4.14 10.70 6.99
N ARG A 46 4.48 10.66 8.28
CA ARG A 46 3.66 11.26 9.34
C ARG A 46 4.48 11.58 10.56
N ILE A 47 4.13 12.66 11.26
CA ILE A 47 4.57 12.93 12.63
C ILE A 47 3.38 12.86 13.57
N LYS A 48 3.54 12.12 14.66
CA LYS A 48 2.53 12.04 15.72
C LYS A 48 3.20 12.32 17.06
N ILE A 49 2.67 13.29 17.78
CA ILE A 49 3.08 13.58 19.16
C ILE A 49 1.97 13.09 20.08
N SER A 50 2.30 12.20 21.01
CA SER A 50 1.37 11.65 22.00
C SER A 50 1.86 11.90 23.43
N GLY A 51 0.96 11.82 24.41
CA GLY A 51 1.32 11.83 25.84
C GLY A 51 1.76 10.47 26.38
N GLU A 52 1.97 9.49 25.49
CA GLU A 52 2.40 8.15 25.88
C GLU A 52 3.82 8.20 26.43
N ALA A 53 4.06 7.46 27.54
CA ALA A 53 5.32 7.51 28.28
C ALA A 53 5.77 8.95 28.61
N GLY A 54 4.82 9.84 28.95
CA GLY A 54 5.05 11.25 29.23
C GLY A 54 4.97 12.15 27.99
N CYS A 55 5.82 11.89 27.00
CA CYS A 55 5.72 12.46 25.66
C CYS A 55 6.44 11.57 24.66
N THR A 56 5.76 11.13 23.60
CA THR A 56 6.38 10.35 22.52
C THR A 56 6.22 11.10 21.20
N VAL A 57 7.32 11.23 20.46
CA VAL A 57 7.39 11.78 19.11
C VAL A 57 7.62 10.62 18.16
N GLN A 58 6.56 10.20 17.48
CA GLN A 58 6.62 9.16 16.48
C GLN A 58 6.78 9.77 15.09
N ILE A 59 7.83 9.36 14.38
CA ILE A 59 8.13 9.78 13.02
C ILE A 59 8.05 8.55 12.12
N MET A 60 7.07 8.56 11.22
CA MET A 60 6.92 7.54 10.19
C MET A 60 7.66 7.99 8.94
N ALA A 61 8.60 7.19 8.46
CA ALA A 61 9.39 7.47 7.26
C ALA A 61 9.47 6.23 6.37
N GLU A 62 9.93 6.42 5.13
CA GLU A 62 10.16 5.32 4.19
C GLU A 62 10.99 5.77 2.99
N ARG A 63 11.50 4.81 2.22
CA ARG A 63 12.09 5.10 0.91
C ARG A 63 10.99 5.45 -0.11
N PRO A 64 11.34 6.11 -1.23
CA PRO A 64 10.40 6.38 -2.32
C PRO A 64 9.69 5.13 -2.88
N ASP A 65 10.24 3.94 -2.70
CA ASP A 65 9.61 2.68 -3.09
C ASP A 65 8.61 2.11 -2.03
N GLY A 66 8.43 2.81 -0.91
CA GLY A 66 7.55 2.42 0.18
C GLY A 66 8.13 1.37 1.14
N THR A 67 9.43 1.07 1.03
CA THR A 67 10.13 0.14 1.92
C THR A 67 10.89 0.87 3.03
N MET A 68 11.08 0.19 4.15
CA MET A 68 11.96 0.61 5.25
C MET A 68 12.19 -0.58 6.17
N LEU A 69 13.45 -0.91 6.41
CA LEU A 69 13.88 -2.03 7.24
C LEU A 69 14.24 -1.57 8.67
N ILE A 70 14.53 -2.50 9.56
CA ILE A 70 14.87 -2.19 10.96
C ILE A 70 16.16 -1.34 11.05
N ASP A 71 17.17 -1.68 10.24
CA ASP A 71 18.45 -0.95 10.18
C ASP A 71 18.26 0.47 9.65
N ASP A 72 17.30 0.66 8.74
CA ASP A 72 16.94 1.98 8.21
C ASP A 72 16.38 2.87 9.33
N CYS A 73 15.54 2.31 10.22
CA CYS A 73 15.02 3.03 11.38
C CYS A 73 16.14 3.43 12.34
N GLU A 74 17.12 2.54 12.57
CA GLU A 74 18.29 2.85 13.41
C GLU A 74 19.13 3.98 12.80
N ALA A 75 19.40 3.92 11.49
CA ALA A 75 20.16 4.94 10.77
C ALA A 75 19.48 6.31 10.85
N VAL A 76 18.16 6.36 10.62
CA VAL A 76 17.35 7.58 10.74
C VAL A 76 17.38 8.10 12.17
N SER A 77 17.20 7.23 13.17
CA SER A 77 17.22 7.62 14.59
C SER A 77 18.54 8.26 14.99
N LYS A 78 19.67 7.62 14.63
CA LYS A 78 21.02 8.13 14.90
C LYS A 78 21.30 9.48 14.24
N ALA A 79 20.81 9.68 13.02
CA ALA A 79 20.99 10.95 12.31
C ALA A 79 20.12 12.06 12.87
N LEU A 80 18.88 11.74 13.27
CA LEU A 80 17.89 12.74 13.64
C LEU A 80 17.99 13.18 15.11
N SER A 81 18.35 12.29 16.03
CA SER A 81 18.47 12.59 17.46
C SER A 81 19.30 13.85 17.76
N PRO A 82 20.56 13.97 17.30
CA PRO A 82 21.37 15.16 17.62
C PRO A 82 20.80 16.44 17.01
N VAL A 83 20.16 16.36 15.84
CA VAL A 83 19.52 17.53 15.20
C VAL A 83 18.31 17.99 16.02
N MET A 84 17.52 17.04 16.50
CA MET A 84 16.37 17.31 17.37
C MET A 84 16.78 17.87 18.73
N ASP A 85 17.91 17.42 19.30
CA ASP A 85 18.45 17.95 20.55
C ASP A 85 18.94 19.41 20.39
N VAL A 86 19.56 19.74 19.26
CA VAL A 86 20.03 21.11 18.97
C VAL A 86 18.87 22.06 18.66
N ALA A 87 17.91 21.62 17.86
CA ALA A 87 16.78 22.46 17.46
C ALA A 87 15.71 22.62 18.55
N ASP A 88 15.66 21.67 19.50
CA ASP A 88 14.75 21.60 20.64
C ASP A 88 13.29 22.08 20.36
N PRO A 89 12.58 21.45 19.41
CA PRO A 89 11.23 21.89 19.06
C PRO A 89 10.18 21.62 20.16
N ILE A 90 10.53 20.85 21.19
CA ILE A 90 9.62 20.36 22.24
C ILE A 90 10.23 20.65 23.62
N GLN A 91 9.69 21.64 24.31
CA GLN A 91 10.16 22.13 25.62
C GLN A 91 9.80 21.20 26.81
N ARG A 92 9.93 19.88 26.64
CA ARG A 92 9.80 18.87 27.70
C ARG A 92 10.52 17.60 27.27
N ALA A 93 10.90 16.76 28.22
CA ALA A 93 11.44 15.44 27.91
C ALA A 93 10.46 14.64 27.03
N TYR A 94 10.99 13.96 26.02
CA TYR A 94 10.23 13.11 25.12
C TYR A 94 11.03 11.89 24.68
N ARG A 95 10.32 10.88 24.18
CA ARG A 95 10.89 9.70 23.53
C ARG A 95 10.74 9.84 22.01
N LEU A 96 11.84 9.71 21.28
CA LEU A 96 11.83 9.68 19.82
C LEU A 96 11.61 8.24 19.34
N GLU A 97 10.60 8.03 18.51
CA GLU A 97 10.33 6.76 17.85
C GLU A 97 10.38 6.93 16.33
N ILE A 98 11.14 6.07 15.67
CA ILE A 98 11.19 5.98 14.21
C ILE A 98 10.52 4.68 13.79
N SER A 99 9.60 4.76 12.83
CA SER A 99 8.93 3.57 12.30
C SER A 99 8.67 3.68 10.80
N SER A 100 8.43 2.54 10.16
CA SER A 100 7.82 2.50 8.84
C SER A 100 6.30 2.60 8.94
N PRO A 101 5.57 2.86 7.83
CA PRO A 101 4.11 2.93 7.87
C PRO A 101 3.42 1.59 8.10
N GLY A 102 4.09 0.48 7.74
CA GLY A 102 3.50 -0.85 7.82
C GLY A 102 2.21 -0.98 7.01
N ILE A 103 1.24 -1.69 7.60
CA ILE A 103 -0.02 -2.06 6.95
C ILE A 103 -1.10 -0.98 7.14
N ASP A 104 -1.11 -0.26 8.28
CA ASP A 104 -2.01 0.87 8.54
C ASP A 104 -1.45 2.16 7.93
N ARG A 105 -1.16 2.08 6.64
CA ARG A 105 -0.41 3.10 5.90
C ARG A 105 -1.30 4.32 5.60
N PRO A 106 -0.87 5.54 6.02
CA PRO A 106 -1.42 6.79 5.50
C PRO A 106 -1.02 6.98 4.02
N LEU A 107 -1.95 7.48 3.21
CA LEU A 107 -1.68 7.95 1.85
C LEU A 107 -1.56 9.47 1.92
N VAL A 108 -0.34 9.98 1.78
CA VAL A 108 -0.02 11.39 2.02
C VAL A 108 0.51 12.09 0.78
N ARG A 109 0.70 11.38 -0.32
CA ARG A 109 1.20 11.90 -1.60
C ARG A 109 0.38 11.39 -2.76
N GLN A 110 0.46 12.05 -3.91
CA GLN A 110 -0.19 11.58 -5.14
C GLN A 110 0.32 10.19 -5.53
N SER A 111 1.64 9.97 -5.49
CA SER A 111 2.26 8.68 -5.81
C SER A 111 1.78 7.53 -4.92
N ASP A 112 1.33 7.82 -3.70
CA ASP A 112 0.77 6.79 -2.82
C ASP A 112 -0.55 6.26 -3.38
N PHE A 113 -1.42 7.13 -3.91
CA PHE A 113 -2.69 6.70 -4.50
C PHE A 113 -2.47 5.92 -5.81
N GLU A 114 -1.47 6.30 -6.61
CA GLU A 114 -1.11 5.52 -7.81
C GLU A 114 -0.64 4.13 -7.43
N ARG A 115 0.31 4.05 -6.48
CA ARG A 115 0.94 2.80 -6.00
C ARG A 115 -0.06 1.80 -5.43
N TYR A 116 -1.09 2.26 -4.75
CA TYR A 116 -2.08 1.41 -4.08
C TYR A 116 -3.41 1.31 -4.83
N THR A 117 -3.40 1.58 -6.14
CA THR A 117 -4.55 1.30 -7.00
C THR A 117 -4.98 -0.17 -6.86
N GLY A 118 -6.28 -0.41 -6.71
CA GLY A 118 -6.89 -1.71 -6.47
C GLY A 118 -7.05 -2.07 -4.99
N HIS A 119 -6.51 -1.27 -4.06
CA HIS A 119 -6.71 -1.49 -2.63
C HIS A 119 -7.92 -0.75 -2.08
N LEU A 120 -8.47 -1.29 -0.99
CA LEU A 120 -9.53 -0.65 -0.23
C LEU A 120 -8.94 0.50 0.60
N VAL A 121 -9.53 1.69 0.46
CA VAL A 121 -9.10 2.91 1.14
C VAL A 121 -10.24 3.51 1.96
N LYS A 122 -9.86 4.26 3.00
CA LYS A 122 -10.75 5.16 3.71
C LYS A 122 -10.22 6.59 3.57
N ILE A 123 -11.04 7.48 3.04
CA ILE A 123 -10.69 8.88 2.77
C ILE A 123 -11.63 9.78 3.58
N GLU A 124 -11.07 10.74 4.29
CA GLU A 124 -11.80 11.83 4.92
C GLU A 124 -11.44 13.15 4.22
N MET A 125 -12.46 13.86 3.76
CA MET A 125 -12.34 15.16 3.11
C MET A 125 -12.29 16.29 4.15
N ALA A 126 -11.60 17.38 3.85
CA ALA A 126 -11.55 18.59 4.68
C ALA A 126 -12.94 19.24 4.77
N ALA A 127 -13.61 19.39 3.62
CA ALA A 127 -14.99 19.84 3.50
C ALA A 127 -15.88 18.71 2.92
N PRO A 128 -17.20 18.72 3.19
CA PRO A 128 -18.10 17.76 2.57
C PRO A 128 -18.02 17.82 1.04
N HIS A 129 -17.72 16.68 0.41
CA HIS A 129 -17.75 16.48 -1.03
C HIS A 129 -19.01 15.70 -1.38
N GLU A 130 -19.85 16.22 -2.27
CA GLU A 130 -21.17 15.62 -2.60
C GLU A 130 -22.03 15.30 -1.35
N GLY A 131 -21.97 16.18 -0.34
CA GLY A 131 -22.71 16.03 0.92
C GLY A 131 -22.12 15.00 1.90
N ARG A 132 -20.95 14.43 1.61
CA ARG A 132 -20.29 13.43 2.46
C ARG A 132 -18.86 13.84 2.80
N LYS A 133 -18.46 13.58 4.04
CA LYS A 133 -17.09 13.85 4.49
C LYS A 133 -16.19 12.60 4.44
N ARG A 134 -16.77 11.41 4.55
CA ARG A 134 -16.04 10.15 4.66
C ARG A 134 -16.43 9.21 3.53
N PHE A 135 -15.42 8.62 2.93
CA PHE A 135 -15.55 7.67 1.84
C PHE A 135 -14.77 6.41 2.18
N ARG A 136 -15.33 5.27 1.76
CA ARG A 136 -14.67 3.98 1.80
C ARG A 136 -14.93 3.30 0.46
N GLY A 137 -13.90 2.71 -0.13
CA GLY A 137 -14.01 2.13 -1.45
C GLY A 137 -12.68 1.69 -2.04
N THR A 138 -12.74 0.98 -3.16
CA THR A 138 -11.56 0.52 -3.88
C THR A 138 -10.98 1.65 -4.69
N LEU A 139 -9.68 1.90 -4.53
CA LEU A 139 -8.95 2.92 -5.26
C LEU A 139 -8.80 2.52 -6.74
N GLN A 140 -9.20 3.39 -7.66
CA GLN A 140 -9.14 3.17 -9.11
C GLN A 140 -7.99 3.92 -9.79
N GLY A 141 -7.27 4.76 -9.04
CA GLY A 141 -6.16 5.58 -9.52
C GLY A 141 -6.46 7.07 -9.43
N ILE A 142 -5.64 7.87 -10.11
CA ILE A 142 -5.74 9.33 -10.18
C ILE A 142 -5.90 9.76 -11.64
N GLU A 143 -6.77 10.74 -11.86
CA GLU A 143 -7.01 11.38 -13.15
C GLU A 143 -7.22 12.87 -12.90
N ASP A 144 -6.45 13.75 -13.53
CA ASP A 144 -6.58 15.22 -13.41
C ASP A 144 -6.66 15.74 -11.95
N ASN A 145 -5.77 15.27 -11.07
CA ASN A 145 -5.76 15.57 -9.63
C ASN A 145 -7.01 15.12 -8.85
N LEU A 146 -7.81 14.22 -9.42
CA LEU A 146 -8.95 13.58 -8.78
C LEU A 146 -8.61 12.12 -8.46
N VAL A 147 -8.73 11.76 -7.19
CA VAL A 147 -8.68 10.37 -6.73
C VAL A 147 -10.01 9.70 -7.06
N ARG A 148 -9.95 8.66 -7.90
CA ARG A 148 -11.12 7.86 -8.26
C ARG A 148 -11.27 6.69 -7.29
N ILE A 149 -12.43 6.55 -6.68
CA ILE A 149 -12.75 5.38 -5.85
C ILE A 149 -14.10 4.78 -6.25
N THR A 150 -14.20 3.46 -6.17
CA THR A 150 -15.48 2.75 -6.25
C THR A 150 -15.93 2.42 -4.83
N ARG A 151 -16.96 3.11 -4.36
CA ARG A 151 -17.51 3.03 -3.02
C ARG A 151 -18.13 1.66 -2.74
N ASP A 152 -17.88 1.14 -1.54
CA ASP A 152 -18.46 -0.12 -1.07
C ASP A 152 -19.88 0.05 -0.50
N ASP A 153 -20.24 1.28 -0.12
CA ASP A 153 -21.51 1.62 0.53
C ASP A 153 -22.59 2.15 -0.43
N ALA A 154 -22.34 2.10 -1.75
CA ALA A 154 -23.31 2.51 -2.75
C ALA A 154 -24.48 1.51 -2.79
N LYS A 155 -25.65 1.95 -2.33
CA LYS A 155 -26.88 1.17 -2.34
C LYS A 155 -27.59 1.31 -3.68
N SER A 156 -28.15 0.25 -4.23
CA SER A 156 -28.88 0.28 -5.51
C SER A 156 -30.36 0.66 -5.34
N HIS A 157 -30.66 1.91 -4.96
CA HIS A 157 -32.03 2.44 -4.95
C HIS A 157 -32.11 3.78 -5.70
N GLU A 158 -33.29 4.15 -6.20
CA GLU A 158 -33.52 5.45 -6.83
C GLU A 158 -33.10 6.59 -5.89
N GLY A 159 -32.25 7.48 -6.39
CA GLY A 159 -31.66 8.58 -5.62
C GLY A 159 -30.33 8.25 -4.91
N ALA A 160 -29.85 7.01 -4.98
CA ALA A 160 -28.54 6.68 -4.44
C ALA A 160 -27.41 7.29 -5.27
N GLN A 161 -26.41 7.84 -4.58
CA GLN A 161 -25.22 8.39 -5.21
C GLN A 161 -24.42 7.31 -5.97
N PRO A 162 -23.75 7.70 -7.07
CA PRO A 162 -22.97 6.78 -7.87
C PRO A 162 -21.91 6.08 -7.02
N ALA A 163 -21.65 4.81 -7.34
CA ALA A 163 -20.59 4.05 -6.70
C ALA A 163 -19.22 4.68 -6.98
N ASP A 164 -19.04 5.25 -8.17
CA ASP A 164 -17.81 5.94 -8.53
C ASP A 164 -17.81 7.37 -7.97
N ALA A 165 -16.87 7.66 -7.09
CA ALA A 165 -16.61 9.01 -6.57
C ALA A 165 -15.27 9.54 -7.08
N ARG A 166 -15.22 10.84 -7.37
CA ARG A 166 -14.03 11.57 -7.84
C ARG A 166 -13.68 12.65 -6.82
N LEU A 167 -12.66 12.40 -6.01
CA LEU A 167 -12.31 13.25 -4.88
C LEU A 167 -11.10 14.14 -5.24
N PRO A 168 -11.19 15.47 -5.16
CA PRO A 168 -10.03 16.34 -5.38
C PRO A 168 -8.93 16.07 -4.36
N LEU A 169 -7.71 15.82 -4.83
CA LEU A 169 -6.53 15.57 -3.97
C LEU A 169 -6.32 16.70 -2.96
N ALA A 170 -6.52 17.94 -3.37
CA ALA A 170 -6.36 19.13 -2.53
C ALA A 170 -7.36 19.19 -1.35
N ASP A 171 -8.51 18.52 -1.47
CA ASP A 171 -9.57 18.56 -0.46
C ASP A 171 -9.49 17.36 0.51
N ILE A 172 -8.51 16.46 0.36
CA ILE A 172 -8.34 15.30 1.24
C ILE A 172 -7.69 15.74 2.55
N ALA A 173 -8.37 15.51 3.68
CA ALA A 173 -7.83 15.76 5.02
C ALA A 173 -7.07 14.56 5.60
N SER A 174 -7.46 13.34 5.24
CA SER A 174 -6.67 12.14 5.54
C SER A 174 -7.09 10.97 4.66
N ALA A 175 -6.16 10.07 4.36
CA ALA A 175 -6.44 8.84 3.65
C ALA A 175 -5.57 7.72 4.21
N HIS A 176 -6.15 6.53 4.37
CA HIS A 176 -5.44 5.36 4.89
C HIS A 176 -5.90 4.08 4.16
N LEU A 177 -4.99 3.12 4.03
CA LEU A 177 -5.31 1.78 3.54
C LEU A 177 -6.16 1.02 4.57
N VAL A 178 -7.11 0.24 4.09
CA VAL A 178 -7.90 -0.67 4.92
C VAL A 178 -7.23 -2.05 4.93
N LEU A 179 -7.06 -2.60 6.14
CA LEU A 179 -6.54 -3.95 6.34
C LEU A 179 -7.40 -4.99 5.59
N THR A 180 -6.80 -5.66 4.63
CA THR A 180 -7.40 -6.73 3.82
C THR A 180 -6.36 -7.83 3.58
N ASP A 181 -6.81 -9.04 3.26
CA ASP A 181 -5.89 -10.16 2.97
C ASP A 181 -4.94 -9.84 1.80
N GLN A 182 -5.44 -9.13 0.78
CA GLN A 182 -4.63 -8.65 -0.34
C GLN A 182 -3.53 -7.71 0.14
N LEU A 183 -3.85 -6.77 1.02
CA LEU A 183 -2.87 -5.82 1.55
C LEU A 183 -1.83 -6.51 2.45
N ILE A 184 -2.25 -7.46 3.28
CA ILE A 184 -1.34 -8.25 4.13
C ILE A 184 -0.36 -9.02 3.24
N ALA A 185 -0.87 -9.73 2.23
CA ALA A 185 -0.04 -10.52 1.32
C ALA A 185 0.98 -9.65 0.58
N GLU A 186 0.58 -8.46 0.14
CA GLU A 186 1.47 -7.51 -0.53
C GLU A 186 2.53 -6.92 0.41
N SER A 187 2.14 -6.49 1.61
CA SER A 187 3.07 -5.93 2.61
C SER A 187 4.13 -6.97 3.00
N MET A 188 3.72 -8.21 3.27
CA MET A 188 4.65 -9.30 3.58
C MET A 188 5.57 -9.66 2.41
N ARG A 189 5.08 -9.50 1.18
CA ARG A 189 5.91 -9.69 -0.02
C ARG A 189 6.97 -8.59 -0.12
N ARG A 190 6.57 -7.31 -0.04
CA ARG A 190 7.49 -6.17 -0.16
C ARG A 190 8.57 -6.20 0.91
N GLY A 191 8.21 -6.51 2.17
CA GLY A 191 9.19 -6.65 3.26
C GLY A 191 10.25 -7.71 2.98
N ARG A 192 9.84 -8.91 2.56
CA ARG A 192 10.78 -9.99 2.21
C ARG A 192 11.64 -9.67 0.98
N ASP A 193 11.06 -9.05 -0.04
CA ASP A 193 11.78 -8.67 -1.24
C ASP A 193 12.86 -7.61 -0.91
N ALA A 194 12.56 -6.64 -0.03
CA ALA A 194 13.51 -5.63 0.44
C ALA A 194 14.62 -6.20 1.32
N GLU A 195 14.29 -7.05 2.29
CA GLU A 195 15.27 -7.73 3.15
C GLU A 195 16.22 -8.61 2.32
N ARG A 196 15.67 -9.36 1.36
CA ARG A 196 16.47 -10.19 0.45
C ARG A 196 17.43 -9.34 -0.37
N GLU A 197 16.98 -8.20 -0.89
CA GLU A 197 17.81 -7.30 -1.67
C GLU A 197 18.93 -6.67 -0.84
N GLN A 198 18.67 -6.33 0.42
CA GLN A 198 19.70 -5.87 1.34
C GLN A 198 20.76 -6.95 1.58
N LEU A 199 20.34 -8.21 1.78
CA LEU A 199 21.25 -9.36 1.95
C LEU A 199 22.06 -9.67 0.67
N GLU A 200 21.45 -9.51 -0.51
CA GLU A 200 22.14 -9.63 -1.81
C GLU A 200 23.19 -8.52 -1.96
N ASN A 201 22.85 -7.26 -1.62
CA ASN A 201 23.77 -6.12 -1.67
C ASN A 201 24.90 -6.22 -0.64
N ALA A 202 24.64 -6.81 0.52
CA ALA A 202 25.66 -7.10 1.53
C ALA A 202 26.58 -8.29 1.15
N GLY A 203 26.32 -8.95 0.01
CA GLY A 203 27.10 -10.09 -0.47
C GLY A 203 26.87 -11.38 0.33
N VAL A 204 25.84 -11.41 1.19
CA VAL A 204 25.47 -12.60 1.99
C VAL A 204 24.74 -13.62 1.13
N LEU A 205 23.95 -13.17 0.16
CA LEU A 205 23.25 -14.03 -0.79
C LEU A 205 23.91 -13.97 -2.17
N PRO A 206 24.07 -15.13 -2.84
CA PRO A 206 24.53 -15.14 -4.23
C PRO A 206 23.51 -14.40 -5.11
N PRO A 207 23.96 -13.61 -6.10
CA PRO A 207 23.07 -12.86 -6.96
C PRO A 207 22.11 -13.80 -7.70
N PRO A 208 20.84 -13.42 -7.87
CA PRO A 208 19.85 -14.28 -8.49
C PRO A 208 20.31 -14.60 -9.93
N PRO A 209 20.12 -15.85 -10.39
CA PRO A 209 20.50 -16.24 -11.73
C PRO A 209 19.75 -15.37 -12.76
N PRO A 210 20.31 -15.12 -13.95
CA PRO A 210 19.84 -14.09 -14.88
C PRO A 210 18.36 -14.23 -15.31
N HIS A 211 17.82 -15.45 -15.30
CA HIS A 211 16.41 -15.70 -15.58
C HIS A 211 15.47 -15.23 -14.45
N ALA A 212 15.92 -15.25 -13.19
CA ALA A 212 15.15 -14.78 -12.05
C ALA A 212 15.05 -13.24 -12.02
N LYS A 213 16.08 -12.52 -12.46
CA LYS A 213 16.06 -11.04 -12.56
C LYS A 213 14.95 -10.55 -13.50
N LYS A 214 14.85 -11.14 -14.71
CA LYS A 214 13.78 -10.82 -15.67
C LYS A 214 12.37 -11.02 -15.10
N ALA A 215 12.17 -12.08 -14.31
CA ALA A 215 10.87 -12.34 -13.69
C ALA A 215 10.48 -11.28 -12.65
N ARG A 216 11.45 -10.73 -11.92
CA ARG A 216 11.24 -9.65 -10.94
C ARG A 216 10.94 -8.32 -11.62
N GLU A 217 11.75 -7.94 -12.62
CA GLU A 217 11.53 -6.72 -13.44
C GLU A 217 10.19 -6.73 -14.19
N MET A 218 9.79 -7.87 -14.77
CA MET A 218 8.48 -8.00 -15.42
C MET A 218 7.31 -7.87 -14.43
N ARG A 219 7.53 -8.21 -13.16
CA ARG A 219 6.52 -8.10 -12.10
C ARG A 219 6.35 -6.68 -11.62
N ASP A 220 7.44 -5.94 -11.46
CA ASP A 220 7.41 -4.55 -10.98
C ASP A 220 6.87 -3.60 -12.06
N LYS A 221 7.03 -3.95 -13.34
CA LYS A 221 6.37 -3.26 -14.48
C LYS A 221 4.91 -3.64 -14.68
N ALA A 222 4.48 -4.79 -14.18
CA ALA A 222 3.09 -5.21 -14.28
C ALA A 222 2.31 -4.61 -13.11
N GLY A 223 1.62 -3.48 -13.36
CA GLY A 223 0.58 -2.96 -12.47
C GLY A 223 -0.48 -4.04 -12.12
N PRO A 224 -1.43 -3.75 -11.22
CA PRO A 224 -2.34 -4.75 -10.68
C PRO A 224 -2.98 -5.53 -11.83
N ARG A 225 -2.70 -6.84 -11.90
CA ARG A 225 -3.26 -7.72 -12.92
C ARG A 225 -4.78 -7.54 -12.89
N LYS A 226 -5.36 -6.99 -13.96
CA LYS A 226 -6.81 -7.03 -14.18
C LYS A 226 -7.26 -8.44 -13.87
N GLU A 227 -8.13 -8.55 -12.86
CA GLU A 227 -8.69 -9.82 -12.45
C GLU A 227 -9.28 -10.46 -13.71
N LYS A 228 -8.71 -11.58 -14.15
CA LYS A 228 -9.24 -12.31 -15.30
C LYS A 228 -10.64 -12.77 -14.91
N THR A 229 -11.65 -12.02 -15.34
CA THR A 229 -13.07 -12.37 -15.29
C THR A 229 -13.32 -13.53 -16.24
N ALA A 230 -12.91 -14.72 -15.81
CA ALA A 230 -13.40 -16.01 -16.28
C ALA A 230 -12.99 -17.09 -15.27
N LYS A 231 -13.49 -17.01 -14.03
CA LYS A 231 -13.63 -18.23 -13.23
C LYS A 231 -14.58 -19.13 -14.02
N LYS A 232 -14.07 -20.22 -14.61
CA LYS A 232 -14.91 -21.32 -15.11
C LYS A 232 -15.94 -21.61 -14.01
N PRO A 233 -17.25 -21.72 -14.34
CA PRO A 233 -18.25 -22.01 -13.32
C PRO A 233 -17.83 -23.28 -12.59
N LEU A 234 -17.90 -23.27 -11.25
CA LEU A 234 -17.69 -24.48 -10.47
C LEU A 234 -18.61 -25.57 -11.05
N PRO A 235 -18.10 -26.80 -11.29
CA PRO A 235 -18.91 -27.85 -11.89
C PRO A 235 -20.12 -28.11 -10.97
N LYS A 236 -21.32 -27.81 -11.48
CA LYS A 236 -22.56 -28.14 -10.76
C LYS A 236 -22.70 -29.66 -10.80
N ASN A 237 -22.68 -30.29 -9.63
CA ASN A 237 -22.96 -31.72 -9.49
C ASN A 237 -24.44 -31.96 -9.83
N THR A 238 -24.74 -32.19 -11.11
CA THR A 238 -26.09 -32.48 -11.59
C THR A 238 -26.48 -33.92 -11.27
N LYS A 239 -27.78 -34.20 -11.19
CA LYS A 239 -28.31 -35.56 -10.99
C LYS A 239 -27.77 -36.55 -12.03
N ALA A 240 -27.52 -36.10 -13.26
CA ALA A 240 -26.90 -36.88 -14.33
C ALA A 240 -25.45 -37.30 -14.00
N HIS A 241 -24.66 -36.41 -13.37
CA HIS A 241 -23.29 -36.71 -12.96
C HIS A 241 -23.23 -37.76 -11.83
N ARG A 242 -24.21 -37.73 -10.91
CA ARG A 242 -24.35 -38.77 -9.86
C ARG A 242 -24.72 -40.13 -10.45
N LEU A 243 -25.72 -40.17 -11.33
CA LEU A 243 -26.16 -41.41 -12.00
C LEU A 243 -25.06 -42.05 -12.87
N ALA A 244 -24.24 -41.23 -13.55
CA ALA A 244 -23.11 -41.74 -14.34
C ALA A 244 -21.97 -42.33 -13.47
N ALA A 245 -21.74 -41.78 -12.28
CA ALA A 245 -20.75 -42.30 -11.34
C ALA A 245 -21.20 -43.63 -10.71
N ASP A 246 -22.48 -43.77 -10.37
CA ASP A 246 -23.07 -45.01 -9.87
C ASP A 246 -23.07 -46.12 -10.95
N ALA A 247 -23.35 -45.78 -12.21
CA ALA A 247 -23.28 -46.73 -13.33
C ALA A 247 -21.86 -47.27 -13.55
N LYS A 248 -20.83 -46.42 -13.46
CA LYS A 248 -19.43 -46.84 -13.55
C LYS A 248 -18.99 -47.73 -12.38
N ARG A 249 -19.45 -47.44 -11.16
CA ARG A 249 -19.15 -48.30 -9.99
C ARG A 249 -19.74 -49.70 -10.12
N ARG A 250 -20.93 -49.84 -10.72
CA ARG A 250 -21.57 -51.15 -10.95
C ARG A 250 -20.87 -51.98 -12.03
N GLN A 251 -20.27 -51.34 -13.03
CA GLN A 251 -19.52 -52.04 -14.08
C GLN A 251 -18.16 -52.57 -13.60
N THR A 252 -17.56 -51.96 -12.57
CA THR A 252 -16.29 -52.43 -12.00
C THR A 252 -16.42 -53.55 -10.97
N THR A 253 -17.65 -53.95 -10.60
CA THR A 253 -17.90 -55.02 -9.60
C THR A 253 -18.34 -56.35 -10.21
N SER A 254 -18.26 -56.51 -11.54
CA SER A 254 -18.54 -57.78 -12.22
C SER A 254 -17.28 -58.31 -12.87
N ASP A 255 -16.41 -58.92 -12.05
CA ASP A 255 -15.37 -59.84 -12.53
C ASP A 255 -15.29 -61.01 -11.54
N PRO A 256 -16.01 -62.12 -11.79
CA PRO A 256 -15.84 -63.33 -11.00
C PRO A 256 -14.62 -64.09 -11.53
N HIS A 257 -13.62 -64.17 -10.66
CA HIS A 257 -12.48 -65.08 -10.71
C HIS A 257 -12.89 -66.45 -11.30
N GLN A 258 -12.56 -66.70 -12.58
CA GLN A 258 -12.42 -68.05 -13.11
C GLN A 258 -10.93 -68.42 -12.97
N GLY A 259 -10.63 -69.20 -11.94
CA GLY A 259 -9.40 -69.98 -11.85
C GLY A 259 -9.81 -71.45 -11.84
N GLU A 260 -9.45 -72.16 -12.90
CA GLU A 260 -9.26 -73.62 -12.94
C GLU A 260 -7.91 -73.99 -12.32
#